data_AF-A0A1Y6LSA1-F1
#
_entry.id   AF-A0A1Y6LSA1-F1
#
_cell.length_a   1.000
_cell.length_b   1.000
_cell.length_c   1.000
_cell.angle_alpha   90.00
_cell.angle_beta   90.00
_cell.angle_gamma   90.00
#
_symmetry.space_group_name_H-M   'P 1'
#
loop_
_entity.id
_entity.type
_entity.pdbx_description
1 polymer ?
#
loop_
_entity_poly.entity_id
_entity_poly.type
_entity_poly.pdbx_seq_one_letter_code
_entity_poly.pdbx_strand_id
1 'polypeptide(L)'
;MSHSPLGGESIEKTFHPRYRAFKATTQELIGRLRYTVGPKSTLRNKKLRIMCIGDSIAVGIGEYLQRNSYRPALDELLSSANNSVEFVGSQSHGNSPTDHIEGYLAASISDLHLRLERNEAVRNYKPNVIVVTAGSADLRVLDPHDYTGLNKTRIELETLIKYLLGECKGCVILLGDLPPPITGFSWPPAPRQRQILQFNAMISEVVNKIQTQHMLPHHGTRRGLVTKVHFTPATKDIYPDNGYPNNDG
;
A
#
# COMPACT_ATOMS: atom_id res chain seq x y z
N MET A 1 -40.82 -31.52 -14.51
CA MET A 1 -40.79 -30.39 -15.45
C MET A 1 -41.16 -29.12 -14.71
N SER A 2 -40.22 -28.21 -14.50
CA SER A 2 -40.48 -26.76 -14.49
C SER A 2 -39.15 -26.05 -14.67
N HIS A 3 -38.83 -25.72 -15.91
CA HIS A 3 -37.87 -24.69 -16.22
C HIS A 3 -38.49 -23.32 -15.95
N SER A 4 -37.60 -22.38 -15.64
CA SER A 4 -37.63 -20.94 -15.99
C SER A 4 -37.71 -20.00 -14.78
N PRO A 5 -37.32 -18.72 -14.94
CA PRO A 5 -36.08 -18.21 -15.52
C PRO A 5 -35.57 -17.03 -14.66
N LEU A 6 -34.78 -16.11 -15.23
CA LEU A 6 -34.31 -14.83 -14.69
C LEU A 6 -33.01 -14.97 -13.89
N GLY A 7 -31.94 -14.26 -14.21
CA GLY A 7 -31.82 -13.06 -15.04
C GLY A 7 -30.60 -12.33 -14.51
N GLY A 8 -29.80 -11.74 -15.41
CA GLY A 8 -28.62 -10.98 -15.06
C GLY A 8 -28.98 -9.71 -14.27
N GLU A 9 -29.28 -9.86 -12.99
CA GLU A 9 -29.22 -8.76 -12.04
C GLU A 9 -27.78 -8.58 -11.57
N SER A 10 -27.34 -7.34 -11.71
CA SER A 10 -25.97 -6.91 -11.70
C SER A 10 -25.19 -7.34 -10.46
N ILE A 11 -24.05 -7.97 -10.73
CA ILE A 11 -22.94 -8.22 -9.79
C ILE A 11 -22.50 -6.91 -9.07
N GLU A 12 -22.92 -5.74 -9.55
CA GLU A 12 -22.75 -4.44 -8.89
C GLU A 12 -23.48 -4.28 -7.54
N LYS A 13 -24.57 -5.00 -7.28
CA LYS A 13 -25.39 -4.78 -6.07
C LYS A 13 -24.92 -5.54 -4.82
N THR A 14 -24.00 -6.49 -4.97
CA THR A 14 -23.50 -7.32 -3.84
C THR A 14 -22.12 -6.89 -3.34
N PHE A 15 -21.60 -5.74 -3.77
CA PHE A 15 -20.38 -5.21 -3.20
C PHE A 15 -20.65 -4.59 -1.83
N HIS A 16 -20.24 -5.33 -0.79
CA HIS A 16 -20.23 -4.92 0.61
C HIS A 16 -19.74 -3.45 0.72
N PRO A 17 -20.31 -2.62 1.62
CA PRO A 17 -19.91 -1.21 1.81
C PRO A 17 -18.39 -0.96 1.98
N ARG A 18 -17.66 -2.04 2.25
CA ARG A 18 -16.21 -2.20 2.36
C ARG A 18 -15.45 -2.01 1.03
N TYR A 19 -15.99 -2.48 -0.10
CA TYR A 19 -15.40 -2.26 -1.44
C TYR A 19 -15.51 -0.80 -1.90
N ARG A 20 -16.51 -0.06 -1.38
CA ARG A 20 -16.74 1.35 -1.75
C ARG A 20 -15.70 2.31 -1.17
N ALA A 21 -15.27 2.11 0.07
CA ALA A 21 -14.20 2.91 0.69
C ALA A 21 -12.85 2.68 0.00
N PHE A 22 -12.57 1.41 -0.36
CA PHE A 22 -11.39 1.05 -1.12
C PHE A 22 -11.41 1.66 -2.53
N LYS A 23 -12.56 1.61 -3.23
CA LYS A 23 -12.77 2.25 -4.53
C LYS A 23 -12.53 3.77 -4.50
N ALA A 24 -12.89 4.47 -3.42
CA ALA A 24 -12.67 5.92 -3.27
C ALA A 24 -11.16 6.27 -3.17
N THR A 25 -10.42 5.52 -2.38
CA THR A 25 -8.94 5.53 -2.32
C THR A 25 -8.30 5.31 -3.69
N THR A 26 -8.80 4.32 -4.45
CA THR A 26 -8.26 4.00 -5.77
C THR A 26 -8.60 5.06 -6.82
N GLN A 27 -9.71 5.78 -6.67
CA GLN A 27 -10.02 6.97 -7.48
C GLN A 27 -9.09 8.14 -7.16
N GLU A 28 -8.73 8.35 -5.89
CA GLU A 28 -7.71 9.33 -5.51
C GLU A 28 -6.34 8.94 -6.05
N LEU A 29 -6.01 7.64 -6.03
CA LEU A 29 -4.81 7.08 -6.64
C LEU A 29 -4.74 7.39 -8.14
N ILE A 30 -5.85 7.22 -8.89
CA ILE A 30 -5.93 7.66 -10.29
C ILE A 30 -5.70 9.15 -10.42
N GLY A 31 -6.39 9.96 -9.60
CA GLY A 31 -6.27 11.41 -9.61
C GLY A 31 -4.82 11.85 -9.45
N ARG A 32 -4.10 11.26 -8.49
CA ARG A 32 -2.70 11.58 -8.18
C ARG A 32 -1.72 11.00 -9.20
N LEU A 33 -1.90 9.75 -9.64
CA LEU A 33 -1.10 9.18 -10.71
C LEU A 33 -1.20 10.01 -11.99
N ARG A 34 -2.38 10.57 -12.34
CA ARG A 34 -2.54 11.50 -13.50
C ARG A 34 -1.61 12.72 -13.42
N TYR A 35 -1.42 13.30 -12.23
CA TYR A 35 -0.48 14.41 -12.04
C TYR A 35 0.98 13.96 -12.06
N THR A 36 1.25 12.76 -11.57
CA THR A 36 2.59 12.23 -11.34
C THR A 36 3.26 11.63 -12.57
N VAL A 37 2.52 11.03 -13.52
CA VAL A 37 3.08 10.67 -14.86
C VAL A 37 3.26 11.90 -15.78
N GLY A 38 3.03 13.09 -15.23
CA GLY A 38 3.22 14.40 -15.86
C GLY A 38 1.89 15.15 -15.96
N PRO A 39 1.86 16.48 -15.77
CA PRO A 39 0.64 17.30 -15.72
C PRO A 39 -0.18 17.36 -17.03
N LYS A 40 0.26 16.66 -18.08
CA LYS A 40 -0.44 16.46 -19.36
C LYS A 40 -0.64 14.98 -19.73
N SER A 41 -0.26 14.05 -18.86
CA SER A 41 -0.31 12.61 -19.16
C SER A 41 -1.70 12.05 -18.85
N THR A 42 -2.30 11.38 -19.84
CA THR A 42 -3.44 10.50 -19.57
C THR A 42 -2.88 9.19 -19.01
N LEU A 43 -3.41 8.74 -17.87
CA LEU A 43 -3.10 7.45 -17.23
C LEU A 43 -3.76 6.30 -18.02
N ARG A 44 -3.65 6.35 -19.36
CA ARG A 44 -4.20 5.40 -20.32
C ARG A 44 -3.08 4.95 -21.23
N ASN A 45 -3.17 3.73 -21.74
CA ASN A 45 -2.22 3.16 -22.69
C ASN A 45 -0.78 3.10 -22.15
N LYS A 46 -0.61 2.96 -20.82
CA LYS A 46 0.70 2.78 -20.19
C LYS A 46 0.97 1.31 -19.91
N LYS A 47 2.25 0.92 -19.94
CA LYS A 47 2.73 -0.35 -19.38
C LYS A 47 3.17 -0.07 -17.95
N LEU A 48 2.48 -0.64 -16.98
CA LEU A 48 2.69 -0.43 -15.55
C LEU A 48 3.22 -1.72 -14.95
N ARG A 49 4.45 -1.67 -14.42
CA ARG A 49 5.08 -2.75 -13.65
C ARG A 49 5.07 -2.31 -12.20
N ILE A 50 4.16 -2.88 -11.42
CA ILE A 50 3.80 -2.43 -10.09
C ILE A 50 4.43 -3.36 -9.07
N MET A 51 5.32 -2.81 -8.24
CA MET A 51 5.84 -3.52 -7.08
C MET A 51 5.13 -3.02 -5.83
N CYS A 52 4.35 -3.90 -5.21
CA CYS A 52 3.76 -3.64 -3.90
C CYS A 52 4.73 -4.09 -2.81
N ILE A 53 5.06 -3.19 -1.88
CA ILE A 53 5.98 -3.42 -0.76
C ILE A 53 5.21 -3.19 0.52
N GLY A 54 5.28 -4.13 1.47
CA GLY A 54 4.67 -3.88 2.77
C GLY A 54 4.59 -5.06 3.68
N ASP A 55 3.82 -4.87 4.75
CA ASP A 55 3.59 -5.86 5.79
C ASP A 55 2.28 -6.64 5.56
N SER A 56 1.71 -7.15 6.66
CA SER A 56 0.41 -7.79 6.74
C SER A 56 -0.73 -7.10 5.99
N ILE A 57 -0.75 -5.76 5.94
CA ILE A 57 -1.77 -4.99 5.23
C ILE A 57 -1.60 -5.15 3.71
N ALA A 58 -0.36 -5.09 3.22
CA ALA A 58 -0.08 -5.25 1.79
C ALA A 58 -0.33 -6.69 1.33
N VAL A 59 -0.01 -7.68 2.17
CA VAL A 59 -0.35 -9.09 1.92
C VAL A 59 -1.87 -9.29 1.94
N GLY A 60 -2.58 -8.60 2.85
CA GLY A 60 -4.03 -8.74 3.01
C GLY A 60 -4.38 -9.93 3.87
N ILE A 61 -3.88 -9.93 5.12
CA ILE A 61 -4.30 -10.92 6.11
C ILE A 61 -5.73 -10.63 6.56
N GLY A 62 -6.56 -11.67 6.50
CA GLY A 62 -7.98 -11.63 6.83
C GLY A 62 -8.75 -12.63 5.98
N GLU A 63 -9.73 -13.30 6.59
CA GLU A 63 -10.43 -14.45 5.99
C GLU A 63 -11.03 -14.14 4.61
N TYR A 64 -11.51 -12.90 4.42
CA TYR A 64 -12.16 -12.45 3.19
C TYR A 64 -11.21 -11.86 2.15
N LEU A 65 -9.94 -11.64 2.50
CA LEU A 65 -8.99 -10.96 1.63
C LEU A 65 -8.21 -11.92 0.73
N GLN A 66 -8.28 -13.24 1.02
CA GLN A 66 -7.61 -14.30 0.26
C GLN A 66 -6.14 -14.00 -0.03
N ARG A 67 -5.47 -13.24 0.86
CA ARG A 67 -4.10 -12.75 0.68
C ARG A 67 -3.87 -11.96 -0.61
N ASN A 68 -4.87 -11.28 -1.15
CA ASN A 68 -4.73 -10.40 -2.32
C ASN A 68 -4.71 -8.91 -1.94
N SER A 69 -5.24 -8.55 -0.76
CA SER A 69 -5.37 -7.17 -0.31
C SER A 69 -6.01 -6.25 -1.38
N TYR A 70 -5.45 -5.07 -1.57
CA TYR A 70 -5.87 -4.06 -2.52
C TYR A 70 -5.52 -4.35 -3.99
N ARG A 71 -4.70 -5.36 -4.27
CA ARG A 71 -4.06 -5.54 -5.59
C ARG A 71 -5.06 -5.86 -6.72
N PRO A 72 -6.07 -6.73 -6.55
CA PRO A 72 -7.06 -6.99 -7.60
C PRO A 72 -7.89 -5.77 -7.96
N ALA A 73 -8.33 -5.00 -6.96
CA ALA A 73 -9.10 -3.79 -7.20
C ALA A 73 -8.25 -2.67 -7.83
N LEU A 74 -6.95 -2.63 -7.51
CA LEU A 74 -6.00 -1.75 -8.19
C LEU A 74 -5.81 -2.16 -9.66
N ASP A 75 -5.67 -3.45 -9.93
CA ASP A 75 -5.54 -3.99 -11.29
C ASP A 75 -6.77 -3.71 -12.14
N GLU A 76 -7.96 -4.09 -11.67
CA GLU A 76 -9.24 -3.87 -12.37
C GLU A 76 -9.36 -2.41 -12.82
N LEU A 77 -9.04 -1.49 -11.92
CA LEU A 77 -9.19 -0.07 -12.14
C LEU A 77 -8.12 0.50 -13.08
N LEU A 78 -6.85 0.09 -12.97
CA LEU A 78 -5.81 0.52 -13.90
C LEU A 78 -6.02 -0.07 -15.29
N SER A 79 -6.45 -1.33 -15.37
CA SER A 79 -6.80 -2.02 -16.61
C SER A 79 -8.04 -1.41 -17.28
N SER A 80 -9.05 -0.96 -16.50
CA SER A 80 -10.22 -0.23 -17.02
C SER A 80 -9.86 1.10 -17.71
N ALA A 81 -8.71 1.67 -17.38
CA ALA A 81 -8.16 2.84 -18.05
C ALA A 81 -7.32 2.48 -19.29
N ASN A 82 -7.39 1.23 -19.78
CA ASN A 82 -6.63 0.71 -20.92
C ASN A 82 -5.10 0.70 -20.70
N ASN A 83 -4.67 0.44 -19.47
CA ASN A 83 -3.25 0.18 -19.19
C ASN A 83 -2.96 -1.33 -19.25
N SER A 84 -1.73 -1.67 -19.61
CA SER A 84 -1.18 -3.01 -19.40
C SER A 84 -0.55 -3.03 -18.01
N VAL A 85 -1.06 -3.88 -17.12
CA VAL A 85 -0.65 -3.93 -15.71
C VAL A 85 0.01 -5.28 -15.43
N GLU A 86 1.17 -5.23 -14.78
CA GLU A 86 1.93 -6.39 -14.32
C GLU A 86 2.33 -6.13 -12.87
N PHE A 87 1.91 -6.99 -11.95
CA PHE A 87 2.41 -6.96 -10.57
C PHE A 87 3.71 -7.76 -10.52
N VAL A 88 4.71 -7.22 -9.83
CA VAL A 88 6.06 -7.81 -9.76
C VAL A 88 6.59 -7.85 -8.33
N GLY A 89 7.38 -8.88 -8.03
CA GLY A 89 7.98 -9.12 -6.72
C GLY A 89 8.51 -10.55 -6.62
N SER A 90 9.33 -10.79 -5.60
CA SER A 90 9.96 -12.09 -5.32
C SER A 90 9.04 -13.08 -4.63
N GLN A 91 7.92 -12.62 -4.05
CA GLN A 91 6.94 -13.49 -3.43
C GLN A 91 5.65 -13.50 -4.24
N SER A 92 4.90 -14.58 -4.09
CA SER A 92 3.51 -14.68 -4.51
C SER A 92 2.62 -14.91 -3.28
N HIS A 93 1.63 -14.04 -3.10
CA HIS A 93 0.58 -14.16 -2.09
C HIS A 93 -0.78 -13.95 -2.73
N GLY A 94 -1.67 -14.91 -2.54
CA GLY A 94 -3.05 -14.85 -3.00
C GLY A 94 -3.34 -15.85 -4.10
N ASN A 95 -4.47 -15.66 -4.77
CA ASN A 95 -4.99 -16.56 -5.81
C ASN A 95 -5.41 -15.81 -7.08
N SER A 96 -4.95 -14.58 -7.24
CA SER A 96 -5.22 -13.73 -8.41
C SER A 96 -3.96 -13.54 -9.26
N PRO A 97 -4.09 -13.09 -10.53
CA PRO A 97 -2.93 -12.70 -11.35
C PRO A 97 -2.10 -11.53 -10.78
N THR A 98 -2.56 -10.91 -9.68
CA THR A 98 -1.90 -9.81 -8.98
C THR A 98 -1.11 -10.30 -7.75
N ASP A 99 -0.88 -11.60 -7.65
CA ASP A 99 -0.29 -12.30 -6.52
C ASP A 99 1.18 -11.93 -6.23
N HIS A 100 1.93 -11.45 -7.23
CA HIS A 100 3.32 -11.05 -7.06
C HIS A 100 3.48 -9.79 -6.20
N ILE A 101 4.35 -9.85 -5.19
CA ILE A 101 4.50 -8.81 -4.17
C ILE A 101 5.86 -8.91 -3.45
N GLU A 102 6.31 -7.80 -2.86
CA GLU A 102 7.34 -7.75 -1.80
C GLU A 102 6.67 -7.58 -0.42
N GLY A 103 5.86 -8.57 -0.05
CA GLY A 103 5.00 -8.54 1.14
C GLY A 103 5.53 -9.45 2.24
N TYR A 104 5.88 -8.92 3.40
CA TYR A 104 6.49 -9.68 4.49
C TYR A 104 5.67 -9.53 5.77
N LEU A 105 5.05 -10.61 6.24
CA LEU A 105 4.22 -10.58 7.45
C LEU A 105 5.03 -10.13 8.66
N ALA A 106 4.42 -9.25 9.47
CA ALA A 106 5.01 -8.67 10.68
C ALA A 106 6.35 -7.95 10.50
N ALA A 107 6.79 -7.64 9.27
CA ALA A 107 8.05 -6.95 9.03
C ALA A 107 7.94 -5.46 9.39
N SER A 108 8.88 -4.99 10.20
CA SER A 108 9.08 -3.55 10.43
C SER A 108 9.57 -2.86 9.16
N ILE A 109 9.54 -1.52 9.12
CA ILE A 109 10.09 -0.77 7.99
C ILE A 109 11.57 -1.06 7.78
N SER A 110 12.35 -1.15 8.85
CA SER A 110 13.77 -1.51 8.78
C SER A 110 14.00 -2.93 8.25
N ASP A 111 13.16 -3.90 8.65
CA ASP A 111 13.22 -5.27 8.10
C ASP A 111 12.89 -5.31 6.60
N LEU A 112 11.86 -4.57 6.17
CA LEU A 112 11.51 -4.45 4.76
C LEU A 112 12.68 -3.89 3.95
N HIS A 113 13.33 -2.84 4.46
CA HIS A 113 14.50 -2.25 3.82
C HIS A 113 15.63 -3.26 3.66
N LEU A 114 16.01 -3.96 4.73
CA LEU A 114 17.07 -4.97 4.70
C LEU A 114 16.76 -6.13 3.73
N ARG A 115 15.50 -6.54 3.65
CA ARG A 115 15.08 -7.62 2.74
C ARG A 115 15.16 -7.19 1.29
N LEU A 116 14.73 -5.97 0.96
CA LEU A 116 14.83 -5.40 -0.38
C LEU A 116 16.29 -5.22 -0.82
N GLU A 117 17.16 -4.78 0.09
CA GLU A 117 18.61 -4.72 -0.17
C GLU A 117 19.18 -6.11 -0.49
N ARG A 118 18.84 -7.12 0.32
CA ARG A 118 19.37 -8.48 0.17
C ARG A 118 18.88 -9.21 -1.07
N ASN A 119 17.61 -9.04 -1.45
CA ASN A 119 17.02 -9.74 -2.59
C ASN A 119 17.13 -8.95 -3.91
N GLU A 120 17.63 -7.70 -3.84
CA GLU A 120 17.76 -6.76 -4.95
C GLU A 120 16.47 -6.63 -5.78
N ALA A 121 15.30 -6.78 -5.14
CA ALA A 121 14.02 -6.92 -5.84
C ALA A 121 13.76 -5.78 -6.82
N VAL A 122 14.04 -4.54 -6.40
CA VAL A 122 13.83 -3.36 -7.25
C VAL A 122 14.64 -3.45 -8.56
N ARG A 123 15.88 -3.94 -8.50
CA ARG A 123 16.74 -4.13 -9.69
C ARG A 123 16.30 -5.30 -10.54
N ASN A 124 15.94 -6.41 -9.90
CA ASN A 124 15.58 -7.66 -10.57
C ASN A 124 14.24 -7.53 -11.31
N TYR A 125 13.25 -6.94 -10.66
CA TYR A 125 11.89 -6.85 -11.19
C TYR A 125 11.61 -5.55 -11.95
N LYS A 126 12.46 -4.52 -11.83
CA LYS A 126 12.38 -3.25 -12.59
C LYS A 126 10.97 -2.64 -12.61
N PRO A 127 10.37 -2.34 -11.45
CA PRO A 127 9.08 -1.67 -11.40
C PRO A 127 9.18 -0.24 -11.94
N ASN A 128 8.08 0.31 -12.45
CA ASN A 128 7.96 1.74 -12.74
C ASN A 128 6.92 2.43 -11.83
N VAL A 129 6.16 1.64 -11.06
CA VAL A 129 5.33 2.10 -9.96
C VAL A 129 5.64 1.24 -8.75
N ILE A 130 5.92 1.88 -7.61
CA ILE A 130 6.12 1.19 -6.34
C ILE A 130 5.04 1.67 -5.38
N VAL A 131 4.32 0.75 -4.76
CA VAL A 131 3.30 1.05 -3.75
C VAL A 131 3.81 0.56 -2.41
N VAL A 132 4.02 1.46 -1.45
CA VAL A 132 4.53 1.12 -0.13
C VAL A 132 3.41 1.24 0.89
N THR A 133 3.16 0.18 1.66
CA THR A 133 2.25 0.21 2.82
C THR A 133 2.96 -0.47 3.99
N ALA A 134 3.56 0.33 4.87
CA ALA A 134 4.45 -0.16 5.93
C ALA A 134 4.34 0.70 7.19
N GLY A 135 4.74 0.13 8.33
CA GLY A 135 4.73 0.78 9.63
C GLY A 135 3.72 0.19 10.62
N SER A 136 2.79 -0.68 10.17
CA SER A 136 1.82 -1.25 11.11
C SER A 136 2.48 -2.21 12.10
N ALA A 137 3.51 -2.95 11.66
CA ALA A 137 4.31 -3.81 12.51
C ALA A 137 5.09 -3.00 13.57
N ASP A 138 5.69 -1.87 13.19
CA ASP A 138 6.39 -0.96 14.08
C ASP A 138 5.46 -0.42 15.18
N LEU A 139 4.29 0.09 14.77
CA LEU A 139 3.31 0.69 15.68
C LEU A 139 2.64 -0.34 16.62
N ARG A 140 2.60 -1.62 16.21
CA ARG A 140 2.01 -2.70 17.01
C ARG A 140 2.76 -2.93 18.32
N VAL A 141 4.09 -2.90 18.27
CA VAL A 141 4.97 -3.15 19.42
C VAL A 141 5.36 -1.87 20.17
N LEU A 142 5.19 -0.72 19.53
CA LEU A 142 5.49 0.59 20.11
C LEU A 142 4.46 1.01 21.16
N ASP A 143 4.90 1.56 22.29
CA ASP A 143 4.00 2.20 23.25
C ASP A 143 3.24 3.35 22.57
N PRO A 144 1.90 3.46 22.71
CA PRO A 144 1.12 4.54 22.09
C PRO A 144 1.53 5.98 22.45
N HIS A 145 2.30 6.18 23.52
CA HIS A 145 2.81 7.46 23.98
C HIS A 145 4.30 7.65 23.69
N ASP A 146 4.98 6.67 23.09
CA ASP A 146 6.39 6.80 22.71
C ASP A 146 6.54 7.59 21.39
N TYR A 147 6.63 8.91 21.54
CA TYR A 147 6.89 9.84 20.45
C TYR A 147 8.30 9.68 19.86
N THR A 148 9.27 9.23 20.65
CA THR A 148 10.65 9.04 20.18
C THR A 148 10.73 7.85 19.23
N GLY A 149 10.12 6.73 19.62
CA GLY A 149 10.00 5.56 18.76
C GLY A 149 9.15 5.85 17.52
N LEU A 150 8.07 6.62 17.64
CA LEU A 150 7.28 7.04 16.47
C LEU A 150 8.11 7.86 15.47
N ASN A 151 8.92 8.80 15.96
CA ASN A 151 9.83 9.57 15.11
C ASN A 151 10.95 8.71 14.51
N LYS A 152 11.42 7.68 15.23
CA LYS A 152 12.35 6.68 14.69
C LYS A 152 11.72 5.94 13.50
N THR A 153 10.48 5.45 13.64
CA THR A 153 9.73 4.81 12.54
C THR A 153 9.59 5.72 11.33
N ARG A 154 9.34 7.03 11.53
CA ARG A 154 9.32 8.02 10.45
C ARG A 154 10.67 8.13 9.73
N ILE A 155 11.79 8.13 10.46
CA ILE A 155 13.15 8.18 9.89
C ILE A 155 13.46 6.91 9.09
N GLU A 156 13.04 5.75 9.59
CA GLU A 156 13.18 4.47 8.88
C GLU A 156 12.38 4.49 7.57
N LEU A 157 11.16 5.03 7.57
CA LEU A 157 10.37 5.22 6.35
C LEU A 157 11.10 6.13 5.36
N GLU A 158 11.58 7.29 5.82
CA GLU A 158 12.35 8.21 4.98
C GLU A 158 13.57 7.53 4.35
N THR A 159 14.26 6.67 5.12
CA THR A 159 15.43 5.93 4.67
C THR A 159 15.06 4.91 3.59
N LEU A 160 14.02 4.11 3.82
CA LEU A 160 13.49 3.16 2.83
C LEU A 160 13.11 3.87 1.53
N ILE A 161 12.41 5.01 1.59
CA ILE A 161 11.99 5.71 0.36
C ILE A 161 13.20 6.28 -0.40
N LYS A 162 14.22 6.79 0.30
CA LYS A 162 15.46 7.24 -0.35
C LYS A 162 16.20 6.10 -1.03
N TYR A 163 16.25 4.92 -0.40
CA TYR A 163 16.79 3.71 -1.01
C TYR A 163 16.05 3.37 -2.31
N LEU A 164 14.71 3.29 -2.27
CA LEU A 164 13.89 3.00 -3.45
C LEU A 164 14.10 4.00 -4.60
N LEU A 165 14.23 5.29 -4.29
CA LEU A 165 14.53 6.33 -5.28
C LEU A 165 15.95 6.21 -5.87
N GLY A 166 16.90 5.71 -5.09
CA GLY A 166 18.26 5.41 -5.55
C GLY A 166 18.29 4.23 -6.51
N GLU A 167 17.53 3.18 -6.18
CA GLU A 167 17.47 1.92 -6.91
C GLU A 167 16.64 1.99 -8.19
N CYS A 168 15.56 2.77 -8.20
CA CYS A 168 14.71 2.92 -9.38
C CYS A 168 14.60 4.38 -9.84
N LYS A 169 15.59 4.78 -10.65
CA LYS A 169 15.65 6.10 -11.28
C LYS A 169 14.53 6.25 -12.33
N GLY A 170 13.37 6.71 -11.89
CA GLY A 170 12.21 6.97 -12.75
C GLY A 170 10.92 6.24 -12.34
N CYS A 171 10.92 5.51 -11.22
CA CYS A 171 9.66 5.01 -10.68
C CYS A 171 8.86 6.14 -10.02
N VAL A 172 7.55 5.94 -10.04
CA VAL A 172 6.63 6.63 -9.16
C VAL A 172 6.47 5.80 -7.88
N ILE A 173 6.68 6.41 -6.72
CA ILE A 173 6.47 5.81 -5.41
C ILE A 173 5.19 6.36 -4.80
N LEU A 174 4.28 5.46 -4.44
CA LEU A 174 3.00 5.76 -3.81
C LEU A 174 3.07 5.29 -2.35
N LEU A 175 3.00 6.23 -1.40
CA LEU A 175 3.06 5.92 0.03
C LEU A 175 1.65 5.83 0.61
N GLY A 176 1.31 4.63 1.05
CA GLY A 176 0.05 4.31 1.65
C GLY A 176 -0.09 4.74 3.09
N ASP A 177 -1.23 5.35 3.42
CA ASP A 177 -1.66 5.45 4.80
C ASP A 177 -1.92 4.09 5.43
N LEU A 178 -1.65 4.02 6.74
CA LEU A 178 -2.13 2.92 7.55
C LEU A 178 -3.64 3.07 7.79
N PRO A 179 -4.40 1.97 7.71
CA PRO A 179 -5.80 2.00 8.08
C PRO A 179 -6.02 2.44 9.52
N PRO A 180 -7.17 3.08 9.81
CA PRO A 180 -7.61 3.17 11.19
C PRO A 180 -7.76 1.75 11.77
N PRO A 181 -7.45 1.56 13.07
CA PRO A 181 -7.60 0.26 13.71
C PRO A 181 -9.07 -0.16 13.68
N ILE A 182 -9.33 -1.46 13.49
CA ILE A 182 -10.71 -1.96 13.40
C ILE A 182 -11.41 -1.87 14.76
N THR A 183 -12.68 -1.46 14.75
CA THR A 183 -13.61 -1.67 15.86
C THR A 183 -14.27 -3.05 15.67
N GLY A 184 -14.05 -3.99 16.60
CA GLY A 184 -14.65 -5.32 16.49
C GLY A 184 -14.35 -6.29 17.63
N PHE A 185 -13.19 -6.20 18.26
CA PHE A 185 -12.89 -6.84 19.55
C PHE A 185 -12.19 -5.79 20.40
N SER A 186 -12.76 -5.49 21.57
CA SER A 186 -12.23 -4.57 22.59
C SER A 186 -11.51 -3.35 22.00
N TRP A 187 -12.31 -2.33 21.63
CA TRP A 187 -11.89 -0.96 21.29
C TRP A 187 -10.36 -0.74 21.25
N PRO A 188 -9.74 -0.41 20.10
CA PRO A 188 -8.36 0.02 20.13
C PRO A 188 -8.28 1.22 21.10
N PRO A 189 -7.37 1.20 22.09
CA PRO A 189 -7.27 2.30 23.03
C PRO A 189 -7.12 3.60 22.24
N ALA A 190 -7.88 4.65 22.58
CA ALA A 190 -7.78 5.96 21.91
C ALA A 190 -6.32 6.42 21.66
N PRO A 191 -5.34 6.12 22.54
CA PRO A 191 -3.92 6.33 22.24
C PRO A 191 -3.43 5.71 20.92
N ARG A 192 -3.78 4.45 20.60
CA ARG A 192 -3.31 3.77 19.39
C ARG A 192 -3.92 4.34 18.11
N GLN A 193 -5.20 4.70 18.15
CA GLN A 193 -5.83 5.41 17.03
C GLN A 193 -5.14 6.77 16.79
N ARG A 194 -4.82 7.52 17.85
CA ARG A 194 -4.05 8.77 17.74
C ARG A 194 -2.66 8.53 17.16
N GLN A 195 -1.96 7.49 17.60
CA GLN A 195 -0.62 7.15 17.10
C GLN A 195 -0.64 6.83 15.60
N ILE A 196 -1.64 6.09 15.11
CA ILE A 196 -1.81 5.82 13.67
C ILE A 196 -2.07 7.12 12.90
N LEU A 197 -2.95 7.99 13.40
CA LEU A 197 -3.22 9.29 12.77
C LEU A 197 -1.98 10.19 12.75
N GLN A 198 -1.20 10.19 13.83
CA GLN A 198 0.08 10.91 13.90
C GLN A 198 1.09 10.35 12.91
N PHE A 199 1.22 9.03 12.82
CA PHE A 199 2.09 8.39 11.82
C PHE A 199 1.68 8.76 10.39
N ASN A 200 0.38 8.65 10.08
CA ASN A 200 -0.15 9.04 8.77
C ASN A 200 0.12 10.53 8.48
N ALA A 201 0.04 11.42 9.48
CA ALA A 201 0.44 12.82 9.31
C ALA A 201 1.95 12.96 8.97
N MET A 202 2.80 12.20 9.66
CA MET A 202 4.25 12.16 9.40
C MET A 202 4.60 11.62 8.01
N ILE A 203 3.79 10.73 7.41
CA ILE A 203 3.98 10.32 6.01
C ILE A 203 3.95 11.54 5.08
N SER A 204 3.04 12.48 5.32
CA SER A 204 2.97 13.72 4.53
C SER A 204 4.25 14.56 4.69
N GLU A 205 4.81 14.62 5.89
CA GLU A 205 6.08 15.30 6.15
C GLU A 205 7.24 14.66 5.39
N VAL A 206 7.32 13.33 5.38
CA VAL A 206 8.33 12.58 4.61
C VAL A 206 8.19 12.88 3.12
N VAL A 207 6.98 12.83 2.57
CA VAL A 207 6.74 13.16 1.15
C VAL A 207 7.18 14.59 0.85
N ASN A 208 6.77 15.57 1.65
CA ASN A 208 7.12 16.98 1.45
C ASN A 208 8.64 17.19 1.53
N LYS A 209 9.31 16.56 2.51
CA LYS A 209 10.76 16.64 2.68
C LYS A 209 11.50 16.06 1.48
N ILE A 210 11.11 14.87 1.01
CA ILE A 210 11.74 14.23 -0.15
C ILE A 210 11.49 15.03 -1.42
N GLN A 211 10.26 15.52 -1.63
CA GLN A 211 9.92 16.33 -2.80
C GLN A 211 10.71 17.65 -2.84
N THR A 212 10.92 18.31 -1.69
CA THR A 212 11.69 19.56 -1.61
C THR A 212 13.20 19.32 -1.78
N GLN A 213 13.77 18.28 -1.17
CA GLN A 213 15.19 17.93 -1.30
C GLN A 213 15.59 17.50 -2.73
N HIS A 214 14.65 16.95 -3.51
CA HIS A 214 14.88 16.57 -4.90
C HIS A 214 14.55 17.66 -5.94
N MET A 215 14.23 18.89 -5.52
CA MET A 215 14.21 20.06 -6.42
C MET A 215 15.64 20.58 -6.64
N LEU A 216 16.42 19.94 -7.52
CA LEU A 216 17.75 20.43 -7.91
C LEU A 216 17.65 21.59 -8.93
N PRO A 217 18.60 22.56 -8.93
CA PRO A 217 18.47 23.81 -9.71
C PRO A 217 18.64 23.69 -11.23
N HIS A 218 19.16 22.57 -11.79
CA HIS A 218 19.65 22.58 -13.19
C HIS A 218 19.31 21.39 -14.10
N HIS A 219 18.45 20.46 -13.72
CA HIS A 219 17.88 19.51 -14.69
C HIS A 219 16.45 19.15 -14.30
N GLY A 220 15.51 19.42 -15.20
CA GLY A 220 14.13 18.90 -15.25
C GLY A 220 13.49 18.55 -13.90
N THR A 221 12.56 19.39 -13.46
CA THR A 221 11.73 19.24 -12.26
C THR A 221 11.33 17.79 -11.96
N ARG A 222 11.95 17.16 -10.95
CA ARG A 222 11.53 15.86 -10.38
C ARG A 222 10.25 15.97 -9.52
N ARG A 223 9.32 16.86 -9.88
CA ARG A 223 8.02 16.96 -9.21
C ARG A 223 7.21 15.70 -9.53
N GLY A 224 6.75 15.00 -8.49
CA GLY A 224 5.79 13.90 -8.59
C GLY A 224 6.31 12.51 -8.22
N LEU A 225 7.62 12.25 -8.21
CA LEU A 225 8.17 10.89 -8.05
C LEU A 225 7.77 10.17 -6.75
N VAL A 226 7.43 10.90 -5.69
CA VAL A 226 6.88 10.33 -4.45
C VAL A 226 5.58 11.04 -4.15
N THR A 227 4.52 10.30 -3.85
CA THR A 227 3.21 10.86 -3.50
C THR A 227 2.55 10.03 -2.42
N LYS A 228 1.95 10.71 -1.44
CA LYS A 228 1.08 10.08 -0.45
C LYS A 228 -0.27 9.69 -1.07
N VAL A 229 -0.76 8.51 -0.73
CA VAL A 229 -2.05 7.97 -1.14
C VAL A 229 -2.79 7.45 0.10
N HIS A 230 -4.05 7.84 0.23
CA HIS A 230 -4.85 7.42 1.38
C HIS A 230 -5.40 6.03 1.12
N PHE A 231 -4.92 4.98 1.80
CA PHE A 231 -5.61 3.69 1.79
C PHE A 231 -6.65 3.65 2.91
N THR A 232 -7.92 3.78 2.54
CA THR A 232 -9.02 3.37 3.41
C THR A 232 -9.42 1.96 3.01
N PRO A 233 -8.93 0.91 3.69
CA PRO A 233 -9.53 -0.39 3.52
C PRO A 233 -10.93 -0.36 4.12
N ALA A 234 -11.81 -1.09 3.45
CA ALA A 234 -12.91 -1.81 4.04
C ALA A 234 -12.78 -2.02 5.57
N THR A 235 -13.42 -1.16 6.36
CA THR A 235 -13.18 -0.94 7.79
C THR A 235 -13.63 -2.05 8.75
N LYS A 236 -13.58 -3.34 8.39
CA LYS A 236 -13.89 -4.41 9.35
C LYS A 236 -13.10 -5.72 9.26
N ASP A 237 -12.22 -5.95 8.28
CA ASP A 237 -11.67 -7.31 8.04
C ASP A 237 -10.13 -7.43 7.95
N ILE A 238 -9.37 -6.35 8.19
CA ILE A 238 -7.89 -6.48 8.34
C ILE A 238 -7.59 -6.90 9.77
N TYR A 239 -7.59 -8.20 10.03
CA TYR A 239 -7.18 -8.70 11.34
C TYR A 239 -5.73 -8.25 11.59
N PRO A 240 -5.42 -7.58 12.73
CA PRO A 240 -4.05 -7.63 13.20
C PRO A 240 -3.69 -9.10 13.41
N ASP A 241 -2.42 -9.42 13.18
CA ASP A 241 -1.84 -10.74 13.40
C ASP A 241 -2.21 -11.26 14.81
N ASN A 242 -3.32 -12.01 14.90
CA ASN A 242 -3.68 -12.75 16.09
C ASN A 242 -2.72 -13.91 16.10
N GLY A 243 -1.63 -13.74 16.86
CA GLY A 243 -0.52 -14.67 16.92
C GLY A 243 -0.98 -16.12 16.90
N TYR A 244 -0.16 -16.95 16.25
CA TYR A 244 -0.13 -18.38 16.49
C TYR A 244 -0.49 -18.71 17.95
N PRO A 245 -1.28 -19.76 18.20
CA PRO A 245 -1.59 -20.15 19.57
C PRO A 245 -0.28 -20.37 20.31
N ASN A 246 -0.14 -19.71 21.46
CA ASN A 246 0.86 -20.07 22.46
C ASN A 246 0.60 -21.54 22.83
N ASN A 247 1.31 -22.45 22.17
CA ASN A 247 1.54 -23.79 22.70
C ASN A 247 2.69 -23.69 23.70
N ASP A 248 2.45 -22.99 24.79
CA ASP A 248 3.25 -23.14 26.00
C ASP A 248 2.39 -24.00 26.95
N GLY A 249 2.81 -25.27 27.05
CA GLY A 249 2.35 -26.19 28.10
C GLY A 249 2.98 -25.88 29.46
#